data_AF-A0A939CRT7-F1
#
_entry.id   AF-A0A939CRT7-F1
#
_cell.length_a   1.000
_cell.length_b   1.000
_cell.length_c   1.000
_cell.angle_alpha   90.00
_cell.angle_beta   90.00
_cell.angle_gamma   90.00
#
_symmetry.space_group_name_H-M   'P 1'
#
loop_
_entity.id
_entity.type
_entity.pdbx_description
1 polymer ?
#
loop_
_entity_poly.entity_id
_entity_poly.type
_entity_poly.pdbx_seq_one_letter_code
_entity_poly.pdbx_strand_id
1 'polypeptide(L)' 'MKITILTVGSRGDLQPYCALAIGLKRAGHEVTIATHENFELFVRKFDLKFAAIAGNMQEFLQNSEYKRFATGVCDQGSSP' A
#
# COMPACT_ATOMS: atom_id res chain seq x y z
N MET A 1 20.45 -6.77 -8.43
CA MET A 1 19.63 -5.59 -8.82
C MET A 1 18.98 -5.00 -7.59
N LYS A 2 18.67 -3.69 -7.62
CA LYS A 2 17.88 -3.03 -6.58
C LYS A 2 16.44 -2.92 -7.06
N ILE A 3 15.50 -3.49 -6.30
CA ILE A 3 14.08 -3.60 -6.67
C ILE A 3 13.26 -2.99 -5.54
N THR A 4 12.40 -2.03 -5.88
CA THR A 4 11.40 -1.50 -4.95
C THR A 4 10.02 -1.97 -5.40
N ILE A 5 9.29 -2.61 -4.50
CA ILE A 5 7.90 -3.02 -4.72
C ILE A 5 7.01 -2.04 -3.97
N LEU A 6 6.28 -1.21 -4.72
CA LEU A 6 5.29 -0.29 -4.18
C LEU A 6 3.95 -1.02 -4.06
N THR A 7 3.35 -1.01 -2.87
CA THR A 7 2.01 -1.58 -2.67
C THR A 7 1.18 -0.69 -1.76
N VAL A 8 -0.02 -0.37 -2.22
CA VAL A 8 -1.02 0.46 -1.54
C VAL A 8 -2.30 -0.38 -1.47
N GLY A 9 -2.77 -0.67 -0.27
CA GLY A 9 -3.90 -1.57 -0.08
C GLY A 9 -3.96 -2.16 1.33
N SER A 10 -4.74 -3.22 1.46
CA SER A 10 -4.93 -3.97 2.70
C SER A 10 -3.78 -4.96 2.96
N ARG A 11 -3.85 -5.68 4.09
CA ARG A 11 -2.94 -6.80 4.36
C ARG A 11 -3.03 -7.90 3.29
N GLY A 12 -4.20 -8.10 2.69
CA GLY A 12 -4.41 -9.10 1.64
C GLY A 12 -3.61 -8.78 0.38
N ASP A 13 -3.47 -7.49 0.06
CA ASP A 13 -2.68 -7.00 -1.06
C ASP A 13 -1.18 -7.10 -0.75
N LEU A 14 -0.76 -6.78 0.47
CA LEU A 14 0.66 -6.77 0.87
C LEU A 14 1.31 -8.17 0.91
N GLN A 15 0.57 -9.18 1.36
CA GLN A 15 1.08 -10.56 1.55
C GLN A 15 1.73 -11.18 0.30
N PRO A 16 1.10 -11.20 -0.88
CA PRO A 16 1.71 -11.77 -2.08
C PRO A 16 2.98 -11.03 -2.49
N TYR A 17 3.06 -9.71 -2.27
CA TYR A 17 4.27 -8.93 -2.54
C TYR A 17 5.41 -9.25 -1.57
N CYS A 18 5.11 -9.53 -0.30
CA CYS A 18 6.12 -10.03 0.64
C CYS A 18 6.64 -11.40 0.20
N ALA A 19 5.78 -12.32 -0.24
CA ALA A 19 6.20 -13.62 -0.76
C ALA A 19 7.10 -13.49 -2.00
N LEU A 20 6.72 -12.62 -2.94
CA LEU A 20 7.54 -12.30 -4.11
C LEU A 20 8.90 -11.70 -3.71
N ALA A 21 8.90 -10.75 -2.78
CA ALA A 21 10.13 -10.10 -2.31
C ALA A 21 11.10 -11.10 -1.65
N ILE A 22 10.59 -12.08 -0.91
CA ILE A 22 11.40 -13.17 -0.35
C ILE A 22 12.02 -13.99 -1.48
N GLY A 23 11.26 -14.34 -2.53
CA GLY A 23 11.77 -15.05 -3.70
C GLY A 23 12.88 -14.27 -4.42
N LEU A 24 12.65 -12.99 -4.69
CA LEU A 24 13.63 -12.09 -5.31
C LEU A 24 14.89 -11.91 -4.46
N LYS A 25 14.74 -11.78 -3.13
CA LYS A 25 15.87 -11.75 -2.20
C LYS A 25 16.68 -13.04 -2.25
N ARG A 26 16.02 -14.21 -2.26
CA ARG A 26 16.68 -15.53 -2.42
C ARG A 26 17.41 -15.67 -3.76
N ALA A 27 16.93 -15.01 -4.81
CA ALA A 27 17.60 -14.94 -6.10
C ALA A 27 18.81 -13.97 -6.12
N GLY A 28 19.16 -13.35 -4.99
CA GLY A 28 20.32 -12.45 -4.87
C GLY A 28 20.02 -10.99 -5.21
N HIS A 29 18.75 -10.58 -5.19
CA HIS A 29 18.37 -9.18 -5.40
C HIS A 29 18.23 -8.43 -4.07
N GLU A 30 18.52 -7.13 -4.09
CA GLU A 30 18.19 -6.23 -2.99
C GLU A 30 16.77 -5.74 -3.18
N VAL A 31 15.87 -6.08 -2.25
CA VAL A 31 14.45 -5.76 -2.36
C VAL A 31 13.98 -4.89 -1.21
N THR A 32 13.24 -3.84 -1.54
CA THR A 32 12.56 -2.96 -0.57
C THR A 32 11.06 -2.99 -0.83
N ILE A 33 10.26 -3.22 0.21
CA ILE A 33 8.82 -3.00 0.17
C ILE A 33 8.54 -1.56 0.57
N ALA A 34 7.89 -0.82 -0.33
CA ALA A 34 7.35 0.50 -0.05
C ALA A 34 5.84 0.39 0.17
N THR A 35 5.35 0.73 1.36
CA THR A 35 3.93 0.71 1.72
C THR A 35 3.62 1.67 2.87
N HIS A 36 2.39 1.67 3.38
CA HIS A 36 1.99 2.47 4.52
C HIS A 36 2.77 2.09 5.80
N GLU A 37 3.01 3.08 6.67
CA GLU A 37 3.77 2.92 7.92
C GLU A 37 3.20 1.85 8.87
N ASN A 38 1.88 1.67 8.87
CA ASN A 38 1.19 0.66 9.70
C ASN A 38 1.62 -0.78 9.39
N PHE A 39 2.24 -1.03 8.24
CA PHE A 39 2.74 -2.34 7.83
C PHE A 39 4.25 -2.53 8.03
N GLU A 40 4.98 -1.54 8.57
CA GLU A 40 6.43 -1.65 8.78
C GLU A 40 6.82 -2.91 9.55
N LEU A 41 6.20 -3.13 10.72
CA LEU A 41 6.47 -4.30 11.55
C LEU A 41 6.12 -5.61 10.83
N PHE A 42 5.10 -5.60 9.99
CA PHE A 42 4.72 -6.77 9.21
C PHE A 42 5.78 -7.12 8.16
N VAL A 43 6.27 -6.12 7.41
CA VAL A 43 7.32 -6.30 6.41
C VAL A 43 8.63 -6.79 7.05
N ARG A 44 9.05 -6.14 8.16
CA ARG A 44 10.31 -6.46 8.84
C ARG A 44 10.34 -7.87 9.44
N LYS A 45 9.19 -8.46 9.80
CA LYS A 45 9.10 -9.87 10.26
C LYS A 45 9.63 -10.88 9.24
N PHE A 46 9.64 -10.52 7.95
CA PHE A 46 10.17 -11.37 6.88
C PHE A 46 11.62 -11.02 6.49
N ASP A 47 12.31 -10.21 7.30
CA ASP A 47 13.67 -9.74 7.04
C ASP A 47 13.79 -8.99 5.69
N LEU A 48 12.75 -8.21 5.34
CA LEU A 48 12.70 -7.39 4.14
C LEU A 48 13.01 -5.92 4.48
N LYS A 49 13.66 -5.20 3.56
CA LYS A 49 13.84 -3.74 3.69
C LYS A 49 12.47 -3.07 3.53
N PHE A 50 12.24 -2.02 4.31
CA PHE A 50 10.99 -1.26 4.32
C PHE A 50 11.25 0.22 4.01
N ALA A 51 10.35 0.83 3.25
CA ALA A 51 10.26 2.27 3.06
C ALA A 51 8.80 2.72 3.27
N ALA A 52 8.59 3.76 4.07
CA ALA A 52 7.27 4.34 4.25
C ALA A 52 6.88 5.16 3.02
N ILE A 53 5.65 4.99 2.55
CA ILE A 53 5.02 5.92 1.60
C ILE A 53 4.19 6.91 2.42
N ALA A 54 4.34 8.20 2.11
CA ALA A 54 3.49 9.25 2.67
C ALA A 54 2.08 9.19 2.06
N GLY A 55 1.06 9.31 2.90
CA GLY A 55 -0.35 9.24 2.50
C GLY A 55 -1.07 8.21 3.33
N ASN A 56 -1.76 8.63 4.38
CA ASN A 56 -2.58 7.75 5.19
C ASN A 56 -3.92 7.51 4.45
N MET A 57 -4.12 6.34 3.85
CA MET A 57 -5.42 5.96 3.26
C MET A 57 -6.57 6.09 4.26
N GLN A 58 -6.32 5.93 5.57
CA GLN A 58 -7.31 6.15 6.62
C GLN A 58 -7.70 7.63 6.73
N GLU A 59 -6.76 8.58 6.61
CA GLU A 59 -7.09 10.01 6.52
C GLU A 59 -7.81 10.35 5.21
N PHE A 60 -7.42 9.70 4.12
CA PHE A 60 -8.07 9.88 2.81
C PHE A 60 -9.54 9.41 2.83
N LEU A 61 -9.85 8.32 3.55
CA LEU A 61 -11.20 7.78 3.74
C LEU A 61 -12.06 8.52 4.77
N GLN A 62 -11.44 9.29 5.68
CA GLN A 62 -12.16 10.07 6.69
C GLN A 62 -12.60 11.46 6.19
N ASN A 63 -12.04 11.94 5.07
CA ASN A 63 -12.52 13.14 4.43
C ASN A 63 -13.85 12.88 3.72
N SER A 64 -14.90 13.60 4.14
CA SER A 64 -16.28 13.45 3.66
C SER A 64 -16.44 13.68 2.16
N GLU A 65 -15.58 14.50 1.55
CA GLU A 65 -15.56 14.76 0.10
C GLU A 65 -15.15 13.51 -0.69
N TYR A 66 -14.18 12.72 -0.19
CA TYR A 66 -13.64 11.56 -0.90
C TYR A 66 -14.46 10.29 -0.70
N LYS A 67 -15.24 10.21 0.40
CA LYS A 67 -16.26 9.16 0.56
C LYS A 67 -17.23 9.14 -0.62
N ARG A 68 -17.67 10.32 -1.11
CA ARG A 68 -18.59 10.43 -2.27
C ARG A 68 -18.00 9.80 -3.53
N PHE A 69 -16.71 10.02 -3.77
CA PHE A 69 -15.97 9.42 -4.89
C PHE A 69 -15.83 7.90 -4.74
N ALA A 70 -15.51 7.41 -3.53
CA ALA A 70 -15.31 5.98 -3.28
C ALA A 70 -16.62 5.15 -3.28
N THR A 71 -17.76 5.74 -2.90
CA THR A 71 -19.07 5.05 -2.92
C THR A 71 -19.77 5.09 -4.28
N GLY A 72 -19.19 5.71 -5.31
CA GLY A 72 -19.77 5.70 -6.66
C GLY A 72 -21.17 6.33 -6.72
N VAL A 73 -21.49 7.26 -5.83
CA VAL A 73 -22.73 8.04 -5.93
C VAL A 73 -22.51 9.08 -7.03
N CYS A 74 -22.87 8.72 -8.26
CA CYS A 74 -23.12 9.72 -9.29
C CYS A 74 -24.26 10.61 -8.79
N ASP A 75 -23.92 11.82 -8.36
CA ASP A 75 -24.89 12.86 -8.03
C ASP A 75 -25.58 13.26 -9.35
N GLN A 76 -26.74 12.65 -9.61
CA GLN A 76 -27.62 13.06 -10.69
C GLN A 76 -28.35 14.33 -10.25
N GLY A 77 -27.65 15.46 -10.37
CA GLY A 77 -28.23 16.79 -10.51
C GLY A 77 -28.80 17.43 -9.24
N SER A 78 -28.22 18.56 -8.89
CA SER A 78 -28.95 19.83 -8.96
C SER A 78 -27.96 20.99 -8.80
N SER A 79 -27.58 21.59 -9.92
CA SER A 79 -27.06 22.96 -9.94
C SER A 79 -28.18 23.90 -9.48
N PRO A 80 -27.91 24.91 -8.63
CA PRO A 80 -28.63 26.17 -8.72
C PRO A 80 -28.16 26.97 -9.95
#